data_AF-A0A4Y9ZUP0-F1
#
_entry.id   AF-A0A4Y9ZUP0-F1
#
_cell.length_a   1.000
_cell.length_b   1.000
_cell.length_c   1.000
_cell.angle_alpha   90.00
_cell.angle_beta   90.00
_cell.angle_gamma   90.00
#
_symmetry.space_group_name_H-M   'P 1'
#
loop_
_entity.id
_entity.type
_entity.pdbx_description
1 polymer ?
#
loop_
_entity_poly.entity_id
_entity_poly.type
_entity_poly.pdbx_seq_one_letter_code
_entity_poly.pdbx_strand_id
1 'polypeptide(L)'
;MSATSNPSTPIKIASDETEHCLIPAKNLQSSISSHHEKSATLVMVPRGDKGLEWQSELQRARDDFDNDRITWTECSTVINCILAASDAEYERILDFEAREQAGQAKPRDFYVLVYGYTEEEAEEYIQAGAREMIAREANKSYARTRNLRGSRHGCDH
;
A
#
# COMPACT_ATOMS: atom_id res chain seq x y z
N MET A 1 -67.17 -0.01 41.41
CA MET A 1 -67.03 -1.20 40.54
C MET A 1 -65.61 -1.71 40.81
N SER A 2 -65.41 -2.62 41.77
CA SER A 2 -65.50 -4.10 41.66
C SER A 2 -64.59 -4.65 40.57
N ALA A 3 -63.72 -5.64 40.75
CA ALA A 3 -63.13 -6.31 41.90
C ALA A 3 -61.95 -7.17 41.38
N THR A 4 -60.96 -7.43 42.25
CA THR A 4 -60.20 -8.69 42.43
C THR A 4 -59.41 -9.40 41.31
N SER A 5 -58.21 -9.82 41.73
CA SER A 5 -57.60 -11.18 41.58
C SER A 5 -56.33 -11.25 40.73
N ASN A 6 -55.22 -11.66 41.34
CA ASN A 6 -53.97 -12.04 40.67
C ASN A 6 -54.04 -13.49 40.17
N PRO A 7 -53.51 -13.79 38.97
CA PRO A 7 -52.80 -15.07 38.77
C PRO A 7 -51.56 -15.00 37.84
N SER A 8 -50.78 -16.07 37.91
CA SER A 8 -49.49 -16.38 37.27
C SER A 8 -49.50 -16.65 35.74
N THR A 9 -48.30 -16.58 35.12
CA THR A 9 -47.73 -17.08 33.81
C THR A 9 -48.58 -17.96 32.87
N PRO A 10 -48.43 -17.92 31.50
CA PRO A 10 -47.21 -18.32 30.76
C PRO A 10 -46.87 -17.65 29.38
N ILE A 11 -45.57 -17.72 29.04
CA ILE A 11 -44.85 -17.82 27.74
C ILE A 11 -45.60 -17.48 26.43
N LYS A 12 -45.03 -16.54 25.66
CA LYS A 12 -44.93 -16.70 24.20
C LYS A 12 -43.54 -16.27 23.71
N ILE A 13 -42.70 -17.28 23.49
CA ILE A 13 -41.48 -17.19 22.69
C ILE A 13 -41.93 -16.85 21.27
N ALA A 14 -41.65 -15.63 20.81
CA ALA A 14 -41.49 -15.36 19.39
C ALA A 14 -39.99 -15.22 19.18
N SER A 15 -39.41 -16.31 18.68
CA SER A 15 -38.04 -16.37 18.21
C SER A 15 -37.96 -15.41 17.03
N ASP A 16 -37.52 -14.18 17.28
CA ASP A 16 -37.14 -13.28 16.19
C ASP A 16 -35.98 -13.96 15.48
N GLU A 17 -36.25 -14.34 14.24
CA GLU A 17 -35.32 -14.96 13.33
C GLU A 17 -34.09 -14.05 13.26
N THR A 18 -32.98 -14.50 13.83
CA THR A 18 -31.67 -14.07 13.34
C THR A 18 -31.64 -14.46 11.87
N GLU A 19 -32.04 -13.51 11.01
CA GLU A 19 -31.72 -13.52 9.60
C GLU A 19 -30.21 -13.68 9.52
N HIS A 20 -29.79 -14.94 9.39
CA HIS A 20 -28.48 -15.26 8.91
C HIS A 20 -28.42 -14.67 7.51
N CYS A 21 -27.87 -13.46 7.42
CA CYS A 21 -27.53 -12.84 6.16
C CYS A 21 -26.54 -13.79 5.48
N LEU A 22 -27.09 -14.71 4.69
CA LEU A 22 -26.34 -15.64 3.86
C LEU A 22 -25.75 -14.81 2.73
N ILE A 23 -24.67 -14.09 3.03
CA ILE A 23 -23.92 -13.38 2.02
C ILE A 23 -23.43 -14.45 1.04
N PRO A 24 -23.86 -14.42 -0.24
CA PRO A 24 -23.42 -15.41 -1.20
C PRO A 24 -21.90 -15.40 -1.25
N ALA A 25 -21.27 -16.57 -1.16
CA ALA A 25 -19.80 -16.68 -1.10
C ALA A 25 -19.11 -15.93 -2.26
N LYS A 26 -19.79 -15.80 -3.40
CA LYS A 26 -19.35 -15.03 -4.58
C LYS A 26 -19.21 -13.52 -4.30
N ASN A 27 -20.09 -12.94 -3.47
CA ASN A 27 -20.04 -11.53 -3.07
C ASN A 27 -18.95 -11.28 -2.03
N LEU A 28 -18.75 -12.20 -1.08
CA LEU A 28 -17.62 -12.14 -0.15
C LEU A 28 -16.28 -12.23 -0.89
N GLN A 29 -16.17 -13.16 -1.84
CA GLN A 29 -14.94 -13.32 -2.62
C GLN A 29 -14.67 -12.10 -3.52
N SER A 30 -15.70 -11.49 -4.11
CA SER A 30 -15.59 -10.24 -4.88
C SER A 30 -15.17 -9.06 -4.01
N SER A 31 -15.80 -8.88 -2.84
CA SER A 31 -15.45 -7.82 -1.90
C SER A 31 -14.04 -7.98 -1.33
N ILE A 32 -13.63 -9.22 -0.99
CA ILE A 32 -12.27 -9.54 -0.54
C ILE A 32 -11.27 -9.28 -1.68
N SER A 33 -11.57 -9.72 -2.90
CA SER A 33 -10.69 -9.49 -4.05
C SER A 33 -10.53 -7.99 -4.34
N SER A 34 -11.63 -7.23 -4.35
CA SER A 34 -11.59 -5.77 -4.57
C SER A 34 -10.90 -5.01 -3.42
N HIS A 35 -11.06 -5.46 -2.18
CA HIS A 35 -10.36 -4.89 -1.02
C HIS A 35 -8.87 -5.18 -1.08
N HIS A 36 -8.46 -6.39 -1.46
CA HIS A 36 -7.06 -6.73 -1.69
C HIS A 36 -6.47 -5.97 -2.88
N GLU A 37 -7.23 -5.76 -3.95
CA GLU A 37 -6.79 -5.00 -5.13
C GLU A 37 -6.58 -3.52 -4.76
N LYS A 38 -7.47 -2.93 -3.97
CA LYS A 38 -7.36 -1.57 -3.44
C LYS A 38 -6.26 -1.41 -2.39
N SER A 39 -6.04 -2.41 -1.54
CA SER A 39 -4.95 -2.40 -0.56
C SER A 39 -3.59 -2.61 -1.22
N ALA A 40 -3.53 -3.40 -2.30
CA ALA A 40 -2.37 -3.50 -3.18
C ALA A 40 -2.06 -2.20 -3.92
N THR A 41 -3.05 -1.30 -4.04
CA THR A 41 -2.93 0.05 -4.60
C THR A 41 -2.90 1.14 -3.53
N LEU A 42 -2.57 0.83 -2.27
CA LEU A 42 -1.87 1.79 -1.43
C LEU A 42 -0.47 1.97 -2.02
N VAL A 43 -0.45 2.66 -3.16
CA VAL A 43 0.73 3.27 -3.75
C VAL A 43 1.17 4.27 -2.70
N MET A 44 2.04 3.82 -1.80
CA MET A 44 2.87 4.73 -1.05
C MET A 44 3.59 5.54 -2.11
N VAL A 45 3.14 6.79 -2.28
CA VAL A 45 3.78 7.75 -3.17
C VAL A 45 5.25 7.72 -2.79
N PRO A 46 6.16 7.43 -3.74
CA PRO A 46 7.58 7.45 -3.46
C PRO A 46 7.91 8.80 -2.83
N ARG A 47 8.27 8.77 -1.54
CA ARG A 47 8.75 9.97 -0.87
C ARG A 47 10.09 10.30 -1.51
N GLY A 48 10.32 11.58 -1.80
CA GLY A 48 11.61 12.02 -2.32
C GLY A 48 11.82 11.88 -3.83
N ASP A 49 10.77 11.85 -4.67
CA ASP A 49 10.94 12.21 -6.08
C ASP A 49 11.32 13.69 -6.17
N LYS A 50 12.63 13.94 -6.14
CA LYS A 50 13.20 15.28 -6.24
C LYS A 50 13.09 15.85 -7.65
N GLY A 51 12.72 15.04 -8.65
CA GLY A 51 12.59 15.49 -10.04
C GLY A 51 11.55 16.60 -10.18
N LEU A 52 10.37 16.44 -9.56
CA LEU A 52 9.32 17.46 -9.57
C LEU A 52 9.71 18.72 -8.79
N GLU A 53 10.41 18.56 -7.67
CA GLU A 53 10.91 19.67 -6.86
C GLU A 53 11.96 20.48 -7.62
N TRP A 54 12.97 19.82 -8.18
CA TRP A 54 14.02 20.44 -9.00
C TRP A 54 13.46 21.10 -10.25
N GLN A 55 12.49 20.47 -10.92
CA GLN A 55 11.82 21.07 -12.08
C GLN A 55 11.09 22.35 -11.69
N SER A 56 10.38 22.34 -10.55
CA SER A 56 9.66 23.51 -10.04
C SER A 56 10.63 24.63 -9.64
N GLU A 57 11.77 24.29 -9.04
CA GLU A 57 12.81 25.25 -8.65
C GLU A 57 13.52 25.87 -9.86
N LEU A 58 13.87 25.07 -10.87
CA LEU A 58 14.42 25.56 -12.14
C LEU A 58 13.43 26.48 -12.87
N GLN A 59 12.14 26.11 -12.91
CA GLN A 59 11.12 26.94 -13.53
C GLN A 59 10.98 28.27 -12.79
N ARG A 60 10.96 28.25 -11.45
CA ARG A 60 10.92 29.47 -10.64
C ARG A 60 12.15 30.35 -10.89
N ALA A 61 13.36 29.77 -10.88
CA ALA A 61 14.59 30.51 -11.11
C ALA A 61 14.63 31.14 -12.52
N ARG A 62 14.15 30.40 -13.52
CA ARG A 62 13.97 30.93 -14.87
C ARG A 62 12.99 32.10 -14.88
N ASP A 63 11.80 31.93 -14.30
CA ASP A 63 10.77 32.97 -14.29
C ASP A 63 11.27 34.23 -13.55
N ASP A 64 11.97 34.07 -12.43
CA ASP A 64 12.53 35.19 -11.68
C ASP A 64 13.67 35.88 -12.45
N PHE A 65 14.46 35.14 -13.24
CA PHE A 65 15.48 35.73 -14.12
C PHE A 65 14.83 36.50 -15.29
N ASP A 66 13.83 35.92 -15.95
CA ASP A 66 13.10 36.53 -17.07
C ASP A 66 12.35 37.81 -16.64
N ASN A 67 12.06 37.97 -15.35
CA ASN A 67 11.42 39.14 -14.75
C ASN A 67 12.41 40.09 -14.03
N ASP A 68 13.71 39.96 -14.26
CA ASP A 68 14.77 40.77 -13.64
C ASP A 68 14.76 40.78 -12.09
N ARG A 69 14.20 39.75 -11.45
CA ARG A 69 14.15 39.62 -9.98
C ARG A 69 15.41 39.01 -9.40
N ILE A 70 16.11 38.20 -10.19
CA ILE A 70 17.42 37.65 -9.86
C ILE A 70 18.40 37.93 -10.99
N THR A 71 19.67 38.00 -10.63
CA THR A 71 20.79 38.13 -11.57
C THR A 71 21.10 36.80 -12.25
N TRP A 72 21.86 36.86 -13.34
CA TRP A 72 22.40 35.67 -13.99
C TRP A 72 23.22 34.81 -13.02
N THR A 73 24.01 35.44 -12.14
CA THR A 73 24.82 34.74 -11.14
C THR A 73 23.96 33.93 -10.17
N GLU A 74 22.87 34.51 -9.67
CA GLU A 74 21.93 33.82 -8.78
C GLU A 74 21.22 32.67 -9.50
N CYS A 75 20.75 32.89 -10.73
CA CYS A 75 20.14 31.84 -11.55
C CYS A 75 21.12 30.68 -11.80
N SER A 76 22.36 30.98 -12.20
CA SER A 76 23.40 29.98 -12.41
C SER A 76 23.76 29.22 -11.13
N THR A 77 23.66 29.86 -9.97
CA THR A 77 23.89 29.22 -8.67
C THR A 77 22.83 28.15 -8.41
N VAL A 78 21.55 28.46 -8.66
CA VAL A 78 20.46 27.46 -8.54
C VAL A 78 20.70 26.27 -9.47
N ILE A 79 21.04 26.52 -10.73
CA ILE A 79 21.34 25.46 -11.72
C ILE A 79 22.49 24.58 -11.23
N ASN A 80 23.58 25.19 -10.77
CA ASN A 80 24.75 24.45 -10.28
C ASN A 80 24.46 23.64 -9.01
N CYS A 81 23.64 24.16 -8.10
CA CYS A 81 23.21 23.44 -6.90
C CYS A 81 22.42 22.17 -7.28
N ILE A 82 21.51 22.27 -8.26
CA ILE A 82 20.71 21.13 -8.72
C ILE A 82 21.58 20.12 -9.45
N LEU A 83 22.49 20.55 -10.31
CA LEU A 83 23.45 19.66 -10.97
C LEU A 83 24.33 18.92 -9.95
N ALA A 84 24.90 19.62 -8.98
CA ALA A 84 25.71 19.01 -7.94
C ALA A 84 24.91 18.02 -7.09
N ALA A 85 23.64 18.31 -6.81
CA ALA A 85 22.75 17.38 -6.10
C ALA A 85 22.44 16.12 -6.94
N SER A 86 22.20 16.28 -8.25
CA SER A 86 22.00 15.18 -9.20
C SER A 86 23.25 14.29 -9.32
N ASP A 87 24.43 14.90 -9.44
CA ASP A 87 25.70 14.16 -9.52
C ASP A 87 25.92 13.36 -8.23
N ALA A 88 25.68 13.97 -7.07
CA ALA A 88 25.78 13.28 -5.79
C ALA A 88 24.77 12.14 -5.63
N GLU A 89 23.61 12.22 -6.26
CA GLU A 89 22.62 11.13 -6.28
C GLU A 89 23.06 9.99 -7.20
N TYR A 90 23.57 10.33 -8.39
CA TYR A 90 24.13 9.37 -9.34
C TYR A 90 25.30 8.57 -8.74
N GLU A 91 26.22 9.23 -8.04
CA GLU A 91 27.33 8.55 -7.35
C GLU A 91 26.85 7.56 -6.29
N ARG A 92 25.77 7.88 -5.56
CA ARG A 92 25.19 6.92 -4.59
C ARG A 92 24.52 5.73 -5.27
N ILE A 93 23.94 5.92 -6.45
CA ILE A 93 23.39 4.82 -7.26
C ILE A 93 24.52 3.90 -7.73
N LEU A 94 25.61 4.46 -8.23
CA LEU A 94 26.78 3.68 -8.63
C LEU A 94 27.39 2.89 -7.45
N ASP A 95 27.49 3.52 -6.27
CA ASP A 95 27.92 2.82 -5.04
C ASP A 95 26.99 1.66 -4.69
N PHE A 96 25.68 1.87 -4.77
CA PHE A 96 24.69 0.82 -4.51
C PHE A 96 24.83 -0.33 -5.50
N GLU A 97 24.94 -0.05 -6.81
CA GLU A 97 25.12 -1.07 -7.84
C GLU A 97 26.41 -1.87 -7.62
N ALA A 98 27.50 -1.20 -7.23
CA ALA A 98 28.76 -1.87 -6.90
C ALA A 98 28.60 -2.79 -5.68
N ARG A 99 27.92 -2.35 -4.62
CA ARG A 99 27.62 -3.17 -3.43
C ARG A 99 26.68 -4.33 -3.77
N GLU A 100 25.71 -4.12 -4.65
CA GLU A 100 24.79 -5.17 -5.11
C GLU A 100 25.53 -6.26 -5.87
N GLN A 101 26.40 -5.88 -6.82
CA GLN A 101 27.25 -6.81 -7.56
C GLN A 101 28.20 -7.60 -6.65
N ALA A 102 28.67 -6.98 -5.57
CA ALA A 102 29.50 -7.62 -4.56
C ALA A 102 28.70 -8.50 -3.56
N GLY A 103 27.37 -8.53 -3.64
CA GLY A 103 26.49 -9.24 -2.69
C GLY A 103 26.46 -8.61 -1.29
N GLN A 104 26.83 -7.33 -1.19
CA GLN A 104 26.90 -6.56 0.05
C GLN A 104 25.68 -5.65 0.26
N ALA A 105 24.93 -5.34 -0.80
CA ALA A 105 23.70 -4.55 -0.69
C ALA A 105 22.59 -5.36 -0.02
N LYS A 106 21.85 -4.70 0.88
CA LYS A 106 20.63 -5.24 1.46
C LYS A 106 19.42 -4.70 0.69
N PRO A 107 18.30 -5.44 0.63
CA PRO A 107 17.08 -4.96 -0.02
C PRO A 107 16.61 -3.59 0.51
N ARG A 108 16.78 -3.33 1.81
CA ARG A 108 16.42 -2.04 2.42
C ARG A 108 17.24 -0.86 1.91
N ASP A 109 18.49 -1.09 1.51
CA ASP A 109 19.41 -0.03 1.08
C ASP A 109 18.87 0.66 -0.18
N PHE A 110 18.17 -0.09 -1.03
CA PHE A 110 17.48 0.47 -2.20
C PHE A 110 16.39 1.48 -1.80
N TYR A 111 15.57 1.15 -0.81
CA TYR A 111 14.47 2.03 -0.37
C TYR A 111 14.99 3.28 0.33
N VAL A 112 16.06 3.13 1.12
CA VAL A 112 16.76 4.27 1.74
C VAL A 112 17.35 5.18 0.67
N LEU A 113 18.00 4.61 -0.34
CA LEU A 113 18.63 5.37 -1.40
C LEU A 113 17.62 6.07 -2.32
N VAL A 114 16.67 5.32 -2.87
CA VAL A 114 15.79 5.76 -3.96
C VAL A 114 14.57 6.51 -3.44
N TYR A 115 14.05 6.12 -2.28
CA TYR A 115 12.83 6.71 -1.71
C TYR A 115 13.09 7.52 -0.43
N GLY A 116 14.35 7.69 -0.03
CA GLY A 116 14.72 8.48 1.13
C GLY A 116 14.13 7.96 2.45
N TYR A 117 13.76 6.68 2.52
CA TYR A 117 13.21 6.07 3.74
C TYR A 117 14.29 6.01 4.83
N THR A 118 13.87 6.02 6.09
CA THR A 118 14.78 5.55 7.15
C THR A 118 15.00 4.04 7.03
N GLU A 119 16.04 3.51 7.69
CA GLU A 119 16.26 2.06 7.71
C GLU A 119 15.06 1.32 8.31
N GLU A 120 14.42 1.89 9.33
CA GLU A 120 13.25 1.34 10.00
C GLU A 120 12.02 1.34 9.08
N GLU A 121 11.77 2.45 8.37
CA GLU A 121 10.67 2.56 7.41
C GLU A 121 10.84 1.57 6.26
N ALA A 122 12.07 1.42 5.74
CA ALA A 122 12.39 0.47 4.68
C ALA A 122 12.18 -0.98 5.14
N GLU A 123 12.62 -1.32 6.35
CA GLU A 123 12.46 -2.66 6.91
C GLU A 123 10.98 -2.98 7.18
N GLU A 124 10.22 -2.03 7.75
CA GLU A 124 8.78 -2.19 7.96
C GLU A 124 8.05 -2.43 6.63
N TYR A 125 8.41 -1.66 5.60
CA TYR A 125 7.84 -1.80 4.26
C TYR A 125 8.10 -3.18 3.67
N ILE A 126 9.35 -3.67 3.74
CA ILE A 126 9.73 -5.00 3.25
C ILE A 126 8.93 -6.09 3.99
N GLN A 127 8.81 -5.98 5.32
CA GLN A 127 8.08 -6.94 6.12
C GLN A 127 6.57 -6.92 5.86
N ALA A 128 5.98 -5.73 5.64
CA ALA A 128 4.59 -5.60 5.24
C ALA A 128 4.33 -6.27 3.89
N GLY A 129 5.18 -6.03 2.89
CA GLY A 129 5.11 -6.67 1.58
C GLY A 129 5.24 -8.20 1.65
N ALA A 130 6.17 -8.71 2.47
CA ALA A 130 6.34 -10.14 2.68
C ALA A 130 5.09 -10.79 3.31
N ARG A 131 4.51 -10.16 4.34
CA ARG A 131 3.27 -10.63 4.98
C ARG A 131 2.11 -10.66 4.00
N GLU A 132 1.98 -9.63 3.17
CA GLU A 132 0.92 -9.59 2.15
C GLU A 132 1.09 -10.69 1.10
N MET A 133 2.32 -10.92 0.64
CA MET A 133 2.62 -11.98 -0.33
C MET A 133 2.23 -13.36 0.23
N ILE A 134 2.59 -13.65 1.48
CA ILE A 134 2.23 -14.89 2.17
C ILE A 134 0.70 -15.03 2.27
N ALA A 135 0.00 -13.96 2.64
CA ALA A 135 -1.47 -13.97 2.74
C ALA A 135 -2.12 -14.24 1.37
N ARG A 136 -1.61 -13.64 0.29
CA ARG A 136 -2.08 -13.90 -1.08
C ARG A 136 -1.85 -15.34 -1.50
N GLU A 137 -0.69 -15.92 -1.17
CA GLU A 137 -0.38 -17.31 -1.51
C GLU A 137 -1.24 -18.31 -0.73
N ALA A 138 -1.45 -18.07 0.57
CA ALA A 138 -2.38 -18.84 1.39
C ALA A 138 -3.81 -18.76 0.82
N ASN A 139 -4.30 -17.58 0.44
CA ASN A 139 -5.62 -17.43 -0.17
C ASN A 139 -5.74 -18.19 -1.51
N LYS A 140 -4.68 -18.18 -2.33
CA LYS A 140 -4.63 -18.98 -3.57
C LYS A 140 -4.68 -20.49 -3.30
N SER A 141 -3.99 -20.97 -2.27
CA SER A 141 -3.99 -22.39 -1.89
C SER A 141 -5.35 -22.83 -1.31
N TYR A 142 -6.00 -21.99 -0.51
CA TYR A 142 -7.37 -22.22 -0.02
C TYR A 142 -8.41 -22.23 -1.16
N ALA A 143 -8.27 -21.35 -2.15
CA ALA A 143 -9.15 -21.35 -3.32
C ALA A 143 -8.98 -22.63 -4.16
N ARG A 144 -7.74 -23.10 -4.36
CA ARG A 144 -7.47 -24.37 -5.07
C ARG A 144 -8.05 -25.58 -4.35
N THR A 145 -7.86 -25.68 -3.03
CA THR A 145 -8.39 -26.79 -2.23
C THR A 145 -9.91 -26.79 -2.14
N ARG A 146 -10.55 -25.60 -2.10
CA ARG A 146 -12.02 -25.47 -2.15
C ARG A 146 -12.60 -25.96 -3.48
N ASN A 147 -11.97 -25.63 -4.62
CA ASN A 147 -12.40 -26.13 -5.94
C ASN A 147 -12.31 -27.66 -6.04
N LEU A 148 -11.29 -28.26 -5.43
CA LEU A 148 -11.13 -29.73 -5.40
C LEU A 148 -12.19 -30.42 -4.51
N ARG A 149 -12.65 -29.77 -3.43
CA ARG A 149 -13.74 -30.29 -2.58
C ARG A 149 -15.12 -30.12 -3.22
N GLY A 150 -15.38 -29.01 -3.91
CA GLY A 150 -16.65 -28.77 -4.61
C GLY A 150 -16.88 -29.72 -5.79
N SER A 151 -15.80 -30.13 -6.46
CA SER A 151 -15.89 -31.07 -7.59
C SER A 151 -16.15 -32.52 -7.17
N ARG A 152 -16.09 -32.86 -5.88
CA ARG A 152 -16.36 -34.20 -5.34
C ARG A 152 -17.78 -34.39 -4.80
N HIS A 153 -18.68 -33.42 -4.96
CA HIS A 153 -20.08 -33.53 -4.51
C HIS A 153 -21.10 -33.42 -5.65
N GLY A 154 -20.67 -33.64 -6.90
CA GLY A 154 -21.52 -33.57 -8.10
C GLY A 154 -21.71 -34.89 -8.86
N CYS A 155 -21.30 -36.03 -8.30
CA CYS A 155 -21.60 -37.35 -8.86
C CYS A 155 -21.97 -38.29 -7.72
N ASP A 156 -23.20 -38.17 -7.22
CA ASP A 156 -23.92 -39.30 -6.67
C ASP A 156 -25.41 -39.14 -7.06
N HIS A 157 -25.84 -40.08 -7.90
CA HIS A 157 -27.19 -40.48 -8.31
C HIS A 157 -28.03 -39.58 -9.23
#